data_AF-A0A1W9WQ10-F1
#
_entry.id   AF-A0A1W9WQ10-F1
#
_cell.length_a   1.000
_cell.length_b   1.000
_cell.length_c   1.000
_cell.angle_alpha   90.00
_cell.angle_beta   90.00
_cell.angle_gamma   90.00
#
_symmetry.space_group_name_H-M   'P 1'
#
loop_
_entity.id
_entity.type
_entity.pdbx_description
1 polymer ?
#
loop_
_entity_poly.entity_id
_entity_poly.type
_entity_poly.pdbx_seq_one_letter_code
_entity_poly.pdbx_strand_id
1 'polypeptide(L)' 'MDFEWDDTKRKLNIKKHGIDFINAPIVFDSYTLTIEDNRFDYGEERFVTFGLLEGRVVVIVHTEND' A
#
# COMPACT_ATOMS: atom_id res chain seq x y z
N MET A 1 -0.45 -8.01 -11.42
CA MET A 1 -1.25 -7.35 -10.38
C MET A 1 -1.51 -5.95 -10.87
N ASP A 2 -2.77 -5.59 -11.00
CA ASP A 2 -3.16 -4.23 -11.39
C ASP A 2 -3.31 -3.39 -10.12
N PHE A 3 -2.89 -2.13 -10.20
CA PHE A 3 -2.94 -1.21 -9.07
C PHE A 3 -3.82 -0.03 -9.43
N GLU A 4 -4.79 0.23 -8.58
CA GLU A 4 -5.65 1.41 -8.69
C GLU A 4 -5.66 2.20 -7.39
N TRP A 5 -5.94 3.48 -7.52
CA TRP A 5 -6.07 4.38 -6.39
C TRP A 5 -6.86 5.62 -6.80
N ASP A 6 -7.53 6.23 -5.83
CA ASP A 6 -8.05 7.58 -6.00
C ASP A 6 -6.89 8.59 -6.06
N ASP A 7 -6.96 9.47 -7.06
CA ASP A 7 -5.90 10.42 -7.38
C ASP A 7 -5.76 11.53 -6.30
N THR A 8 -6.85 11.82 -5.59
CA THR A 8 -6.84 12.73 -4.44
C THR A 8 -6.10 12.09 -3.26
N LYS A 9 -6.39 10.81 -2.95
CA LYS A 9 -5.68 10.03 -1.93
C LYS A 9 -4.20 9.93 -2.22
N ARG A 10 -3.80 9.70 -3.49
CA ARG A 10 -2.39 9.70 -3.92
C ARG A 10 -1.69 11.02 -3.60
N LYS A 11 -2.28 12.15 -4.01
CA LYS A 11 -1.69 13.50 -3.77
C LYS A 11 -1.54 13.80 -2.28
N LEU A 12 -2.54 13.43 -1.47
CA LEU A 12 -2.48 13.57 -0.01
C LEU A 12 -1.39 12.68 0.60
N ASN A 13 -1.22 11.45 0.10
CA ASN A 13 -0.17 10.54 0.56
C ASN A 13 1.24 11.10 0.27
N ILE A 14 1.46 11.63 -0.93
CA ILE A 14 2.73 12.29 -1.28
C ILE A 14 3.00 13.46 -0.32
N LYS A 15 2.00 14.32 -0.07
CA LYS A 15 2.16 15.46 0.84
C LYS A 15 2.46 15.03 2.28
N LYS A 16 1.82 13.97 2.76
CA LYS A 16 1.92 13.52 4.16
C LYS A 16 3.14 12.64 4.43
N HIS A 17 3.51 11.79 3.47
CA HIS A 17 4.48 10.71 3.66
C HIS A 17 5.68 10.81 2.71
N GLY A 18 5.63 11.66 1.68
CA GLY A 18 6.69 11.77 0.68
C GLY A 18 6.81 10.57 -0.26
N ILE A 19 5.83 9.66 -0.25
CA ILE A 19 5.81 8.44 -1.05
C ILE A 19 4.65 8.50 -2.02
N ASP A 20 4.95 8.21 -3.29
CA ASP A 20 3.96 8.11 -4.35
C ASP A 20 3.48 6.67 -4.53
N PHE A 21 2.17 6.48 -4.71
CA PHE A 21 1.56 5.18 -4.98
C PHE A 21 2.01 4.56 -6.30
N ILE A 22 2.50 5.37 -7.24
CA ILE A 22 3.10 4.86 -8.48
C ILE A 22 4.30 3.93 -8.24
N ASN A 23 4.90 3.99 -7.04
CA ASN A 23 6.00 3.13 -6.64
C ASN A 23 5.54 1.79 -6.04
N ALA A 24 4.24 1.60 -5.79
CA ALA A 24 3.71 0.37 -5.20
C ALA A 24 4.15 -0.88 -6.00
N PRO A 25 4.07 -0.94 -7.35
CA PRO A 25 4.53 -2.10 -8.11
C PRO A 25 5.98 -2.51 -7.81
N ILE A 26 6.87 -1.54 -7.60
CA ILE A 26 8.30 -1.79 -7.28
C ILE A 26 8.42 -2.52 -5.93
N VAL A 27 7.59 -2.16 -4.96
CA VAL A 27 7.57 -2.79 -3.63
C VAL A 27 7.06 -4.22 -3.72
N PHE A 28 5.99 -4.43 -4.50
CA PHE A 28 5.36 -5.75 -4.68
C PHE A 28 6.15 -6.69 -5.60
N ASP A 29 7.06 -6.18 -6.43
CA ASP A 29 7.99 -6.97 -7.27
C ASP A 29 9.19 -7.53 -6.48
N SER A 30 9.20 -7.36 -5.16
CA SER A 30 10.25 -7.84 -4.26
C SER A 30 9.67 -8.63 -3.10
N TYR A 31 10.51 -9.00 -2.13
CA TYR A 31 10.05 -9.70 -0.93
C TYR A 31 9.14 -8.81 -0.10
N THR A 32 7.91 -9.26 0.08
CA THR A 32 6.88 -8.62 0.89
C THR A 32 6.39 -9.54 2.00
N LEU A 33 5.89 -8.92 3.08
CA LEU A 33 5.12 -9.60 4.12
C LEU A 33 3.76 -8.91 4.21
N THR A 34 2.70 -9.65 3.87
CA THR A 34 1.32 -9.17 3.91
C THR A 34 0.57 -9.81 5.08
N ILE A 35 -0.18 -8.98 5.81
CA ILE A 35 -1.00 -9.40 6.95
C ILE A 35 -2.37 -8.73 6.81
N GLU A 36 -3.44 -9.47 7.05
CA GLU A 36 -4.79 -8.92 7.15
C GLU A 36 -4.91 -7.94 8.32
N ASP A 37 -5.52 -6.78 8.09
CA ASP A 37 -5.76 -5.74 9.08
C ASP A 37 -7.16 -5.85 9.68
N ASN A 38 -7.30 -6.74 10.66
CA ASN A 38 -8.55 -6.99 11.38
C ASN A 38 -8.67 -6.21 12.70
N ARG A 39 -7.92 -5.10 12.86
CA ARG A 39 -7.91 -4.32 14.10
C ARG A 39 -9.26 -3.65 14.40
N PHE A 40 -10.06 -3.38 13.36
CA PHE A 40 -11.38 -2.75 13.45
C PHE A 40 -12.30 -3.35 12.38
N ASP A 41 -13.61 -3.18 12.56
CA ASP A 41 -14.58 -3.44 11.50
C ASP A 41 -14.61 -2.24 10.53
N TYR A 42 -13.86 -2.36 9.44
CA TYR A 42 -13.72 -1.31 8.42
C TYR A 42 -14.85 -1.33 7.37
N GLY A 43 -15.71 -2.35 7.37
CA GLY A 43 -16.70 -2.59 6.31
C GLY A 43 -16.10 -3.07 4.98
N GLU A 44 -14.81 -3.40 4.96
CA GLU A 44 -14.06 -3.94 3.81
C GLU A 44 -12.84 -4.73 4.32
N GLU A 45 -12.32 -5.67 3.53
CA GLU A 45 -11.06 -6.36 3.82
C GLU A 45 -9.87 -5.45 3.55
N ARG A 46 -8.96 -5.33 4.51
CA ARG A 46 -7.75 -4.53 4.40
C ARG A 46 -6.53 -5.36 4.69
N PHE A 47 -5.44 -5.04 4.01
CA PHE A 47 -4.16 -5.69 4.16
C PHE A 47 -3.08 -4.66 4.44
N VAL A 48 -2.16 -5.01 5.34
CA VAL A 48 -0.93 -4.27 5.60
C VAL A 48 0.23 -5.06 5.00
N THR A 49 0.88 -4.47 3.99
CA THR A 49 2.06 -5.04 3.33
C THR A 49 3.31 -4.28 3.74
N PHE A 50 4.28 -5.00 4.29
CA PHE A 50 5.63 -4.50 4.50
C PHE A 50 6.49 -4.89 3.31
N GLY A 51 7.32 -3.95 2.85
CA GLY A 51 8.27 -4.20 1.76
C GLY A 51 9.40 -3.18 1.71
N LEU A 52 10.22 -3.26 0.67
CA LEU A 52 11.36 -2.37 0.47
C LEU A 52 11.13 -1.44 -0.73
N LEU A 53 11.41 -0.16 -0.55
CA LEU A 53 11.49 0.84 -1.62
C LEU A 53 12.83 1.57 -1.49
N GLU A 54 13.72 1.39 -2.47
CA GLU A 54 15.04 2.04 -2.50
C GLU A 54 15.84 1.87 -1.20
N GLY A 55 15.82 0.67 -0.63
CA GLY A 55 16.52 0.34 0.63
C GLY A 55 15.83 0.85 1.90
N ARG A 56 14.63 1.42 1.80
CA ARG A 56 13.80 1.83 2.94
C ARG A 56 12.66 0.84 3.14
N VAL A 57 12.41 0.46 4.39
CA VAL A 57 11.19 -0.29 4.74
C VAL A 57 9.99 0.65 4.61
N VAL A 58 9.00 0.22 3.83
CA VAL A 58 7.73 0.92 3.64
C VAL A 58 6.56 0.02 4.02
N VAL A 59 5.45 0.66 4.36
CA VAL A 59 4.18 -0.02 4.69
C VAL A 59 3.11 0.49 3.74
N ILE A 60 2.44 -0.44 3.05
CA ILE A 60 1.34 -0.17 2.14
C ILE A 60 0.08 -0.77 2.75
N VAL A 61 -0.95 0.05 2.94
CA VAL A 61 -2.29 -0.40 3.34
C VAL A 61 -3.18 -0.40 2.10
N HIS A 62 -3.72 -1.56 1.76
CA HIS A 62 -4.49 -1.76 0.53
C HIS A 62 -5.67 -2.70 0.73
N THR A 63 -6.54 -2.74 -0.27
CA THR A 63 -7.65 -3.68 -0.42
C THR A 63 -7.35 -4.52 -1.66
N GLU A 64 -7.75 -5.78 -1.65
CA GLU A 64 -7.66 -6.64 -2.84
C GLU A 64 -9.05 -6.77 -3.47
N ASN A 65 -9.13 -6.62 -4.79
CA ASN A 65 -10.34 -6.90 -5.56
C ASN A 65 -10.09 -8.20 -6.34
N ASP A 66 -11.08 -9.09 -6.37
CA ASP A 66 -11.08 -10.30 -7.23
C ASP A 66 -11.16 -9.97 -8.73
#